data_AF-A0A845Z931-F1
#
_entry.id   AF-A0A845Z931-F1
#
_cell.length_a   1.000
_cell.length_b   1.000
_cell.length_c   1.000
_cell.angle_alpha   90.00
_cell.angle_beta   90.00
_cell.angle_gamma   90.00
#
_symmetry.space_group_name_H-M   'P 1'
#
loop_
_entity.id
_entity.type
_entity.pdbx_description
1 polymer ?
#
loop_
_entity_poly.entity_id
_entity_poly.type
_entity_poly.pdbx_seq_one_letter_code
_entity_poly.pdbx_strand_id
1 'polypeptide(L)' 'MSLEQQAKAQLEFVYGAEVAGPLFERLMAHLAEFQQKHPNLAKPISPSERVTEADAILITYGDQIQELDKP' A
#
# COMPACT_ATOMS: atom_id res chain seq x y z
N MET A 1 -17.33 -10.07 1.89
CA MET A 1 -16.85 -9.41 0.66
C MET A 1 -15.34 -9.44 0.67
N SER A 2 -14.70 -9.66 -0.46
CA SER A 2 -13.22 -9.57 -0.58
C SER A 2 -12.76 -8.10 -0.60
N LEU A 3 -11.46 -7.86 -0.41
CA LEU A 3 -10.89 -6.50 -0.46
C LEU A 3 -11.07 -5.88 -1.85
N GLU A 4 -11.00 -6.68 -2.90
CA GLU A 4 -11.23 -6.27 -4.29
C GLU A 4 -12.67 -5.79 -4.48
N GLN A 5 -13.65 -6.52 -3.92
CA GLN A 5 -15.06 -6.13 -3.97
C GLN A 5 -15.31 -4.82 -3.20
N GLN A 6 -14.66 -4.65 -2.04
CA GLN A 6 -14.76 -3.42 -1.25
C GLN A 6 -14.13 -2.23 -1.98
N ALA A 7 -12.95 -2.40 -2.56
CA ALA A 7 -12.27 -1.37 -3.34
C ALA A 7 -13.13 -0.95 -4.54
N LYS A 8 -13.69 -1.91 -5.29
CA LYS A 8 -14.60 -1.60 -6.40
C LYS A 8 -15.84 -0.82 -5.93
N ALA A 9 -16.49 -1.25 -4.85
CA ALA A 9 -17.65 -0.56 -4.29
C ALA A 9 -17.31 0.87 -3.85
N GLN A 10 -16.12 1.10 -3.29
CA GLN A 10 -15.66 2.46 -2.96
C GLN A 10 -15.42 3.31 -4.21
N LEU A 11 -14.86 2.74 -5.27
CA LEU A 11 -14.71 3.46 -6.54
C LEU A 11 -16.07 3.81 -7.15
N GLU A 12 -17.04 2.90 -7.10
CA GLU A 12 -18.43 3.15 -7.53
C GLU A 12 -19.08 4.25 -6.70
N PHE A 13 -18.86 4.26 -5.39
CA PHE A 13 -19.37 5.29 -4.49
C PHE A 13 -18.80 6.68 -4.80
N VAL A 14 -17.48 6.79 -5.06
CA VAL A 14 -16.81 8.09 -5.27
C VAL A 14 -17.00 8.60 -6.71
N TYR A 15 -16.88 7.73 -7.70
CA TYR A 15 -16.79 8.12 -9.11
C TYR A 15 -18.02 7.73 -9.95
N GLY A 16 -18.98 7.03 -9.35
CA GLY A 16 -20.14 6.49 -10.06
C GLY A 16 -19.84 5.20 -10.82
N ALA A 17 -20.89 4.45 -11.13
CA ALA A 17 -20.78 3.12 -11.74
C ALA A 17 -20.13 3.13 -13.13
N GLU A 18 -20.34 4.19 -13.93
CA GLU A 18 -19.81 4.30 -15.29
C GLU A 18 -18.27 4.39 -15.31
N VAL A 19 -17.68 5.10 -14.35
CA VAL A 19 -16.23 5.34 -14.30
C VAL A 19 -15.51 4.26 -13.49
N ALA A 20 -16.16 3.71 -12.48
CA ALA A 20 -15.53 2.81 -11.52
C ALA A 20 -15.05 1.49 -12.14
N GLY A 21 -15.77 0.94 -13.13
CA GLY A 21 -15.37 -0.29 -13.81
C GLY A 21 -13.99 -0.18 -14.46
N PRO A 22 -13.81 0.71 -15.46
CA PRO A 22 -12.51 0.92 -16.11
C PRO A 22 -11.40 1.35 -15.14
N LEU A 23 -11.73 2.14 -14.12
CA LEU A 23 -10.77 2.59 -13.12
C LEU A 23 -10.28 1.43 -12.23
N PHE A 24 -11.19 0.54 -11.84
CA PHE A 24 -10.87 -0.65 -11.06
C PHE A 24 -9.97 -1.61 -11.85
N GLU A 25 -10.27 -1.83 -13.14
CA GLU A 25 -9.41 -2.65 -14.01
C GLU A 25 -8.00 -2.08 -14.10
N ARG A 26 -7.86 -0.75 -14.28
CA ARG A 26 -6.55 -0.09 -14.30
C ARG A 26 -5.80 -0.22 -12.98
N LEU A 27 -6.49 -0.09 -11.85
CA LEU A 27 -5.91 -0.28 -10.52
C LEU A 27 -5.36 -1.71 -10.37
N MET A 28 -6.15 -2.72 -10.75
CA MET A 28 -5.72 -4.11 -10.66
C MET A 28 -4.51 -4.41 -11.55
N ALA A 29 -4.45 -3.82 -12.74
CA ALA A 29 -3.29 -3.94 -13.62
C ALA A 29 -2.02 -3.38 -12.98
N HIS A 30 -2.09 -2.19 -12.34
CA HIS A 30 -0.95 -1.60 -11.64
C HIS A 30 -0.50 -2.47 -10.45
N LEU A 31 -1.44 -3.04 -9.69
CA LEU A 31 -1.13 -3.94 -8.58
C LEU A 31 -0.44 -5.23 -9.06
N ALA A 32 -0.92 -5.81 -10.16
CA ALA A 32 -0.31 -6.99 -10.77
C ALA A 32 1.11 -6.69 -11.27
N GLU A 33 1.32 -5.54 -11.92
CA GLU A 33 2.64 -5.10 -12.36
C GLU A 33 3.60 -4.90 -11.17
N PHE A 34 3.13 -4.28 -10.08
CA PHE A 34 3.92 -4.11 -8.87
C PHE A 34 4.34 -5.44 -8.27
N GLN A 35 3.42 -6.41 -8.17
CA GLN A 35 3.71 -7.74 -7.64
C GLN A 35 4.77 -8.47 -8.48
N GLN A 36 4.71 -8.34 -9.81
CA GLN A 36 5.70 -8.92 -10.71
C GLN A 36 7.09 -8.28 -10.55
N LYS A 37 7.14 -6.95 -10.42
CA LYS A 37 8.41 -6.20 -10.26
C LYS A 37 9.04 -6.35 -8.88
N HIS A 38 8.23 -6.58 -7.85
CA HIS A 38 8.67 -6.59 -6.46
C HIS A 38 8.14 -7.82 -5.68
N PRO A 39 8.54 -9.04 -6.07
CA PRO A 39 8.03 -10.27 -5.44
C PRO A 39 8.35 -10.36 -3.95
N ASN A 40 9.43 -9.72 -3.49
CA ASN A 40 9.80 -9.67 -2.07
C ASN A 40 8.87 -8.78 -1.24
N LEU A 41 8.28 -7.75 -1.85
CA LEU A 41 7.35 -6.81 -1.18
C LEU A 41 5.89 -7.26 -1.31
N ALA A 42 5.58 -8.14 -2.25
CA ALA A 42 4.25 -8.71 -2.45
C ALA A 42 3.86 -9.76 -1.38
N LYS A 43 4.74 -10.05 -0.42
CA LYS A 43 4.49 -11.04 0.63
C LYS A 43 3.48 -10.48 1.64
N PRO A 44 2.46 -11.25 2.04
CA PRO A 44 1.53 -10.81 3.07
C PRO A 44 2.28 -10.61 4.38
N ILE A 45 2.18 -9.41 4.95
CA ILE A 45 2.71 -9.08 6.27
C ILE A 45 1.80 -9.72 7.31
N SER A 46 2.39 -10.49 8.23
CA SER A 46 1.63 -11.12 9.31
C SER A 46 0.97 -10.05 10.18
N PRO A 47 -0.22 -10.29 10.76
CA PRO A 47 -0.87 -9.30 11.62
C PRO A 47 0.03 -8.80 12.77
N SER A 48 0.91 -9.66 13.29
CA SER A 48 1.87 -9.33 14.35
C SER A 48 3.03 -8.45 13.92
N GLU A 49 3.32 -8.34 12.63
CA GLU A 49 4.38 -7.47 12.08
C GLU A 49 3.84 -6.11 11.63
N ARG A 50 2.53 -5.88 11.73
CA ARG A 50 1.92 -4.60 11.39
C ARG A 50 2.14 -3.61 12.51
N VAL A 51 2.36 -2.36 12.15
CA VAL A 51 2.42 -1.25 13.09
C VAL A 51 1.09 -1.13 13.84
N THR A 52 1.17 -1.00 15.15
CA THR A 52 0.07 -0.87 16.11
C THR A 52 0.28 0.33 17.02
N GLU A 53 -0.68 0.62 17.90
CA GLU A 53 -0.55 1.62 18.96
C GLU A 53 0.51 1.29 20.02
N ALA A 54 0.96 0.03 20.09
CA ALA A 54 2.03 -0.39 20.99
C ALA A 54 3.43 -0.03 20.48
N ASP A 55 3.55 0.41 19.23
CA ASP A 55 4.82 0.72 18.59
C ASP A 55 5.20 2.21 18.73
N ALA A 56 6.48 2.49 18.93
CA ALA A 56 7.03 3.85 18.87
C ALA A 56 7.58 4.13 17.46
N ILE A 57 7.09 5.21 16.83
CA ILE A 57 7.52 5.62 15.49
C ILE A 57 8.37 6.88 15.60
N LEU A 58 9.60 6.84 15.09
CA LEU A 58 10.42 8.03 14.89
C LEU A 58 10.27 8.52 13.46
N ILE A 59 9.78 9.75 13.29
CA ILE A 59 9.77 10.44 12.01
C ILE A 59 10.85 11.51 12.09
N THR A 60 11.83 11.44 11.19
CA THR A 60 12.95 12.39 11.13
C THR A 60 13.26 12.74 9.68
N TYR A 61 14.07 13.77 9.47
CA TYR A 61 14.57 14.12 8.15
C TYR A 61 15.79 13.26 7.80
N GLY A 62 15.87 12.84 6.54
CA GLY A 62 16.95 11.94 6.08
C GLY A 62 18.34 12.56 6.18
N ASP A 63 18.46 13.89 6.10
CA ASP A 63 19.71 14.65 6.28
C ASP A 63 20.13 14.81 7.74
N GLN A 64 19.21 14.57 8.69
CA GLN A 64 19.50 14.60 10.13
C GLN A 64 19.94 13.24 10.67
N ILE A 65 19.84 12.16 9.89
CA ILE A 65 20.44 10.87 10.23
C ILE A 65 21.90 10.88 9.76
N GLN A 66 22.80 11.21 10.68
CA GLN A 66 24.23 10.99 10.49
C GLN A 66 24.57 9.58 10.98
N GLU A 67 25.37 8.83 10.21
CA GLU A 67 26.00 7.63 10.74
C GLU A 67 26.89 8.03 11.93
N LEU A 68 26.65 7.45 13.11
CA LEU A 68 27.64 7.53 14.18
C LEU A 68 28.93 6.91 13.63
N ASP A 69 30.02 7.69 13.68
CA ASP A 69 31.39 7.31 13.31
C ASP A 69 31.82 7.42 11.83
N LYS A 70 31.22 8.30 11.02
CA LYS A 70 31.89 8.82 9.81
C LYS A 70 32.59 10.16 10.12
N PRO A 71 33.93 10.28 9.94
CA PRO A 71 34.66 11.53 10.17
C PRO A 71 34.24 12.65 9.22
#